data_AF-A0A4P7AGW5-F1
#
_entry.id   AF-A0A4P7AGW5-F1
#
_cell.length_a   1.000
_cell.length_b   1.000
_cell.length_c   1.000
_cell.angle_alpha   90.00
_cell.angle_beta   90.00
_cell.angle_gamma   90.00
#
_symmetry.space_group_name_H-M   'P 1'
#
loop_
_entity.id
_entity.type
_entity.pdbx_description
1 polymer ?
#
loop_
_entity_poly.entity_id
_entity_poly.type
_entity_poly.pdbx_seq_one_letter_code
_entity_poly.pdbx_strand_id
1 'polypeptide(L)'
;MLGKYEFLDSEINYVLKYFEPTVSSIFIWIDYINEAFFDNNLIIKKLKQVKKQLMNMNYLDEFQDIKNHFLNIYDEVLYLMISYELKEIDYNYYAIAPKLRVIKELFIQADNIVKFCYDGLKKYKKVPSIKQLKNFFLQELQNKLTLVERFNKFSTIEFDNQQNEIIILLKNEQNIDKWLSGISLILAIYEDILDNLYNIDKTELSYFWKIIYRLNEMQSICEIYQNICYYINDK
;
A
#
# COMPACT_ATOMS: atom_id res chain seq x y z
N MET A 1 -18.68 4.26 22.66
CA MET A 1 -18.52 4.95 21.37
C MET A 1 -18.73 3.90 20.29
N LEU A 2 -19.67 4.10 19.36
CA LEU A 2 -19.97 3.14 18.29
C LEU A 2 -18.91 3.25 17.18
N GLY A 3 -17.69 2.84 17.50
CA GLY A 3 -16.66 2.56 16.50
C GLY A 3 -16.98 1.27 15.77
N LYS A 4 -16.46 1.11 14.54
CA LYS A 4 -16.60 -0.15 13.75
C LYS A 4 -16.09 -1.38 14.52
N TYR A 5 -15.12 -1.18 15.43
CA TYR A 5 -14.53 -2.20 16.29
C TYR A 5 -14.53 -1.74 17.74
N GLU A 6 -15.18 -2.49 18.62
CA GLU A 6 -15.22 -2.20 20.06
C GLU A 6 -14.22 -3.08 20.83
N PHE A 7 -13.16 -2.44 21.35
CA PHE A 7 -12.13 -3.05 22.19
C PHE A 7 -12.35 -2.70 23.66
N LEU A 8 -12.02 -3.63 24.55
CA LEU A 8 -11.89 -3.33 25.98
C LEU A 8 -10.58 -2.55 26.23
N ASP A 9 -10.52 -1.74 27.28
CA ASP A 9 -9.30 -1.00 27.64
C ASP A 9 -8.07 -1.91 27.80
N SER A 10 -8.28 -3.12 28.33
CA SER A 10 -7.24 -4.14 28.46
C SER A 10 -6.76 -4.72 27.13
N GLU A 11 -7.56 -4.60 26.06
CA GLU A 11 -7.25 -5.10 24.72
C GLU A 11 -6.47 -4.09 23.87
N ILE A 12 -6.67 -2.80 24.11
CA ILE A 12 -6.13 -1.69 23.29
C ILE A 12 -4.60 -1.80 23.14
N ASN A 13 -3.88 -2.03 24.24
CA ASN A 13 -2.42 -2.12 24.21
C ASN A 13 -1.90 -3.27 23.33
N TYR A 14 -2.67 -4.35 23.19
CA TYR A 14 -2.29 -5.46 22.31
C TYR A 14 -2.51 -5.11 20.83
N VAL A 15 -3.56 -4.36 20.52
CA VAL A 15 -3.88 -3.91 19.16
C VAL A 15 -2.87 -2.83 18.70
N LEU A 16 -2.51 -1.91 19.59
CA LEU A 16 -1.56 -0.83 19.30
C LEU A 16 -0.20 -1.34 18.83
N LYS A 17 0.27 -2.51 19.31
CA LYS A 17 1.52 -3.14 18.86
C LYS A 17 1.57 -3.43 17.35
N TYR A 18 0.42 -3.62 16.71
CA TYR A 18 0.32 -3.83 15.27
C TYR A 18 -0.05 -2.54 14.53
N PHE A 19 -0.90 -1.73 15.15
CA PHE A 19 -1.43 -0.52 14.55
C PHE A 19 -0.39 0.60 14.42
N GLU A 20 0.36 0.90 15.48
CA GLU A 20 1.36 1.99 15.50
C GLU A 20 2.43 1.86 14.41
N PRO A 21 3.12 0.71 14.22
CA PRO A 21 4.10 0.57 13.13
C PRO A 21 3.44 0.68 11.75
N THR A 22 2.18 0.28 11.59
CA THR A 22 1.46 0.44 10.32
C THR A 22 1.14 1.90 10.02
N VAL A 23 0.66 2.66 11.01
CA VAL A 23 0.40 4.11 10.87
C VAL A 23 1.70 4.89 10.68
N SER A 24 2.80 4.44 11.29
CA SER A 24 4.11 5.04 11.07
C SER A 24 4.52 5.01 9.59
N SER A 25 4.26 3.91 8.88
CA SER A 25 4.46 3.84 7.44
C SER A 25 3.62 4.87 6.68
N ILE A 26 2.38 5.13 7.10
CA ILE A 26 1.51 6.14 6.46
C ILE A 26 2.14 7.53 6.55
N PHE A 27 2.73 7.90 7.70
CA PHE A 27 3.37 9.21 7.86
C PHE A 27 4.52 9.42 6.87
N ILE A 28 5.41 8.42 6.75
CA ILE A 28 6.56 8.46 5.85
C ILE A 28 6.09 8.65 4.40
N TRP A 29 5.09 7.86 3.98
CA TRP A 29 4.60 7.94 2.61
C TRP A 29 3.81 9.22 2.31
N ILE A 30 3.12 9.82 3.30
CA ILE A 30 2.53 11.16 3.15
C ILE A 30 3.62 12.21 2.88
N ASP A 31 4.79 12.10 3.50
CA ASP A 31 5.88 13.03 3.25
C ASP A 31 6.44 12.86 1.83
N TYR A 32 6.71 11.61 1.41
CA TYR A 32 7.19 11.32 0.06
C TYR A 32 6.24 11.76 -1.06
N ILE A 33 4.92 11.63 -0.89
CA ILE A 33 3.98 12.11 -1.93
C ILE A 33 3.90 13.64 -1.95
N ASN A 34 4.05 14.32 -0.80
CA ASN A 34 4.04 15.77 -0.77
C ASN A 34 5.27 16.35 -1.48
N GLU A 35 6.43 15.71 -1.33
CA GLU A 35 7.64 16.03 -2.11
C GLU A 35 7.38 15.82 -3.60
N ALA A 36 6.84 14.66 -3.99
CA ALA A 36 6.50 14.39 -5.39
C ALA A 36 5.49 15.40 -5.97
N PHE A 37 4.50 15.84 -5.19
CA PHE A 37 3.59 16.89 -5.62
C PHE A 37 4.31 18.23 -5.80
N PHE A 38 5.21 18.59 -4.90
CA PHE A 38 6.00 19.82 -5.01
C PHE A 38 6.87 19.83 -6.26
N ASP A 39 7.62 18.75 -6.51
CA ASP A 39 8.50 18.61 -7.67
C ASP A 39 7.75 18.64 -9.01
N ASN A 40 6.46 18.30 -8.99
CA ASN A 40 5.56 18.31 -10.15
C ASN A 40 4.60 19.50 -10.17
N ASN A 41 4.86 20.54 -9.36
CA ASN A 41 4.05 21.76 -9.29
C ASN A 41 2.54 21.50 -9.01
N LEU A 42 2.20 20.40 -8.32
CA LEU A 42 0.85 20.06 -7.91
C LEU A 42 0.55 20.67 -6.53
N ILE A 43 -0.49 21.51 -6.45
CA ILE A 43 -0.89 22.15 -5.19
C ILE A 43 -1.98 21.33 -4.50
N ILE A 44 -1.56 20.37 -3.66
CA ILE A 44 -2.49 19.54 -2.86
C ILE A 44 -2.23 19.78 -1.37
N LYS A 45 -3.03 20.64 -0.74
CA LYS A 45 -2.86 21.02 0.68
C LYS A 45 -3.52 20.07 1.67
N LYS A 46 -4.44 19.21 1.20
CA LYS A 46 -5.32 18.40 2.06
C LYS A 46 -4.61 17.24 2.76
N LEU A 47 -3.52 16.70 2.21
CA LEU A 47 -2.78 15.60 2.86
C LEU A 47 -2.09 16.02 4.17
N LYS A 48 -1.69 17.29 4.32
CA LYS A 48 -1.17 17.81 5.59
C LYS A 48 -2.20 17.75 6.71
N GLN A 49 -3.49 17.89 6.38
CA GLN A 49 -4.58 17.77 7.35
C GLN A 49 -4.73 16.32 7.82
N VAL A 50 -4.66 15.34 6.91
CA VAL A 50 -4.69 13.91 7.26
C VAL A 50 -3.55 13.57 8.23
N LYS A 51 -2.33 14.02 7.94
CA LYS A 51 -1.18 13.84 8.84
C LYS A 51 -1.44 14.43 10.22
N LYS A 52 -1.97 15.66 10.29
CA LYS A 52 -2.33 16.30 11.56
C LYS A 52 -3.41 15.52 12.32
N GLN A 53 -4.41 14.97 11.62
CA GLN A 53 -5.45 14.17 12.27
C GLN A 53 -4.87 12.88 12.85
N LEU A 54 -4.04 12.15 12.10
CA LEU A 54 -3.36 10.95 12.60
C LEU A 54 -2.51 11.23 13.85
N MET A 55 -1.79 12.36 13.91
CA MET A 55 -0.97 12.74 15.07
C MET A 55 -1.77 13.10 16.32
N ASN A 56 -3.00 13.57 16.15
CA ASN A 56 -3.87 14.02 17.26
C ASN A 56 -4.95 12.99 17.59
N MET A 57 -4.78 11.75 17.12
CA MET A 57 -5.74 10.69 17.33
C MET A 57 -5.74 10.28 18.81
N ASN A 58 -6.90 10.33 19.46
CA ASN A 58 -7.04 9.94 20.88
C ASN A 58 -7.59 8.53 21.03
N TYR A 59 -8.39 8.08 20.05
CA TYR A 59 -9.08 6.80 20.09
C TYR A 59 -8.90 6.05 18.76
N LEU A 60 -8.85 4.72 18.81
CA LEU A 60 -8.65 3.88 17.62
C LEU A 60 -9.81 3.96 16.61
N ASP A 61 -11.02 4.29 17.06
CA ASP A 61 -12.20 4.44 16.18
C ASP A 61 -12.12 5.69 15.30
N GLU A 62 -11.47 6.77 15.76
CA GLU A 62 -11.20 7.97 14.96
C GLU A 62 -10.43 7.65 13.66
N PHE A 63 -9.65 6.56 13.63
CA PHE A 63 -8.93 6.13 12.43
C PHE A 63 -9.86 5.89 11.23
N GLN A 64 -11.10 5.43 11.47
CA GLN A 64 -12.05 5.20 10.37
C GLN A 64 -12.42 6.50 9.66
N ASP A 65 -12.66 7.57 10.42
CA ASP A 65 -13.00 8.87 9.88
C ASP A 65 -11.81 9.48 9.13
N ILE A 66 -10.60 9.32 9.67
CA ILE A 66 -9.36 9.75 9.01
C ILE A 66 -9.14 8.99 7.71
N LYS A 67 -9.33 7.67 7.72
CA LYS A 67 -9.24 6.82 6.52
C LYS A 67 -10.25 7.25 5.46
N ASN A 68 -11.51 7.47 5.84
CA ASN A 68 -12.55 7.93 4.91
C ASN A 68 -12.22 9.32 4.35
N HIS A 69 -11.72 10.23 5.18
CA HIS A 69 -11.26 11.53 4.75
C HIS A 69 -10.11 11.44 3.74
N PHE A 70 -9.12 10.57 4.00
CA PHE A 70 -8.05 10.28 3.07
C PHE A 70 -8.57 9.70 1.75
N LEU A 71 -9.51 8.75 1.77
CA LEU A 71 -10.06 8.15 0.56
C LEU A 71 -10.79 9.18 -0.31
N ASN A 72 -11.48 10.15 0.29
CA ASN A 72 -12.06 11.27 -0.45
C ASN A 72 -10.97 12.13 -1.11
N ILE A 73 -9.88 12.43 -0.38
CA ILE A 73 -8.74 13.17 -0.94
C ILE A 73 -8.09 12.37 -2.08
N TYR A 74 -7.93 11.06 -1.93
CA TYR A 74 -7.39 10.17 -2.94
C TYR A 74 -8.19 10.29 -4.25
N ASP A 75 -9.52 10.23 -4.18
CA ASP A 75 -10.39 10.35 -5.36
C ASP A 75 -10.32 11.75 -5.98
N GLU A 76 -10.25 12.81 -5.17
CA GLU A 76 -10.04 14.18 -5.65
C GLU A 76 -8.71 14.35 -6.39
N VAL A 77 -7.63 13.75 -5.88
CA VAL A 77 -6.31 13.81 -6.51
C VAL A 77 -6.31 13.05 -7.85
N LEU A 78 -6.96 11.88 -7.91
CA LEU A 78 -7.12 11.17 -9.19
C LEU A 78 -7.90 12.00 -10.20
N TYR A 79 -8.99 12.66 -9.78
CA TYR A 79 -9.74 13.55 -10.66
C TYR A 79 -8.90 14.74 -11.14
N LEU A 80 -8.08 15.32 -10.27
CA LEU A 80 -7.15 16.40 -10.62
C LEU A 80 -6.15 15.93 -11.69
N MET A 81 -5.56 14.76 -11.50
CA MET A 81 -4.60 14.17 -12.45
C MET A 81 -5.24 13.92 -13.82
N ILE A 82 -6.45 13.36 -13.86
CA ILE A 82 -7.23 13.21 -15.11
C ILE A 82 -7.51 14.57 -15.76
N SER A 83 -7.92 15.57 -14.96
CA SER A 83 -8.15 16.91 -15.48
C SER A 83 -6.88 17.54 -16.05
N TYR A 84 -5.70 17.22 -15.51
CA TYR A 84 -4.43 17.75 -15.98
C TYR A 84 -4.05 17.09 -17.31
N GLU A 85 -4.26 15.78 -17.44
CA GLU A 85 -4.08 15.07 -18.72
C GLU A 85 -4.98 15.65 -19.82
N LEU A 86 -6.27 15.85 -19.53
CA LEU A 86 -7.23 16.44 -20.49
C LEU A 86 -6.92 17.89 -20.87
N LYS A 87 -6.20 18.62 -20.02
CA LYS A 87 -5.79 20.02 -20.24
C LYS A 87 -4.36 20.15 -20.74
N GLU A 88 -3.67 19.03 -20.99
CA GLU A 88 -2.27 19.00 -21.40
C GLU A 88 -1.34 19.76 -20.44
N ILE A 89 -1.65 19.75 -19.14
CA ILE A 89 -0.77 20.30 -18.11
C ILE A 89 0.35 19.30 -17.87
N ASP A 90 1.60 19.76 -17.95
CA ASP A 90 2.77 18.90 -17.75
C ASP A 90 2.94 18.53 -16.28
N TYR A 91 3.01 17.23 -16.00
CA TYR A 91 3.34 16.63 -14.71
C TYR A 91 3.74 15.17 -14.88
N ASN A 92 4.58 14.65 -13.98
CA ASN A 92 4.98 13.25 -14.00
C ASN A 92 3.96 12.36 -13.27
N TYR A 93 2.95 11.90 -14.01
CA TYR A 93 1.96 10.94 -13.53
C TYR A 93 2.60 9.70 -12.87
N TYR A 94 3.72 9.22 -13.42
CA TYR A 94 4.42 8.02 -12.94
C TYR A 94 5.16 8.23 -11.63
N ALA A 95 5.61 9.46 -11.35
CA ALA A 95 6.20 9.80 -10.05
C ALA A 95 5.15 9.85 -8.92
N ILE A 96 3.89 10.10 -9.27
CA ILE A 96 2.81 10.41 -8.32
C ILE A 96 1.86 9.22 -8.10
N ALA A 97 1.33 8.64 -9.18
CA ALA A 97 0.26 7.64 -9.11
C ALA A 97 0.63 6.39 -8.27
N PRO A 98 1.84 5.80 -8.41
CA PRO A 98 2.24 4.65 -7.59
C PRO A 98 2.29 4.99 -6.11
N LYS A 99 2.92 6.12 -5.74
CA LYS A 99 3.05 6.57 -4.35
C LYS A 99 1.69 6.82 -3.70
N LEU A 100 0.76 7.44 -4.44
CA LEU A 100 -0.61 7.69 -3.97
C LEU A 100 -1.36 6.37 -3.70
N ARG A 101 -1.17 5.36 -4.55
CA ARG A 101 -1.75 4.03 -4.36
C ARG A 101 -1.14 3.28 -3.19
N VAL A 102 0.17 3.42 -2.95
CA VAL A 102 0.82 2.87 -1.76
C VAL A 102 0.19 3.44 -0.49
N ILE A 103 0.03 4.76 -0.37
CA ILE A 103 -0.61 5.37 0.81
C ILE A 103 -2.02 4.80 1.03
N LYS A 104 -2.81 4.67 -0.06
CA LYS A 104 -4.13 4.06 0.01
C LYS A 104 -4.08 2.62 0.53
N GLU A 105 -3.14 1.82 0.04
CA GLU A 105 -2.96 0.45 0.52
C GLU A 105 -2.60 0.44 2.01
N LEU A 106 -1.70 1.30 2.47
CA LEU A 106 -1.34 1.39 3.89
C LEU A 106 -2.55 1.70 4.78
N PHE A 107 -3.42 2.62 4.37
CA PHE A 107 -4.67 2.92 5.07
C PHE A 107 -5.63 1.72 5.12
N ILE A 108 -5.74 0.98 4.02
CA ILE A 108 -6.57 -0.24 3.94
C ILE A 108 -5.98 -1.33 4.84
N GLN A 109 -4.66 -1.53 4.80
CA GLN A 109 -3.99 -2.55 5.59
C GLN A 109 -4.04 -2.26 7.09
N ALA A 110 -3.89 -1.00 7.51
CA ALA A 110 -4.09 -0.60 8.90
C ALA A 110 -5.50 -0.98 9.41
N ASP A 111 -6.55 -0.71 8.63
CA ASP A 111 -7.93 -1.12 8.97
C ASP A 111 -8.08 -2.64 9.03
N ASN A 112 -7.51 -3.34 8.04
CA ASN A 112 -7.57 -4.81 7.98
C ASN A 112 -6.84 -5.47 9.15
N ILE A 113 -5.72 -4.93 9.59
CA ILE A 113 -4.96 -5.42 10.75
C ILE A 113 -5.75 -5.21 12.03
N VAL A 114 -6.36 -4.03 12.22
CA VAL A 114 -7.24 -3.74 13.37
C VAL A 114 -8.41 -4.73 13.39
N LYS A 115 -9.04 -4.96 12.24
CA LYS A 115 -10.09 -5.98 12.08
C LYS A 115 -9.58 -7.38 12.44
N PHE A 116 -8.41 -7.75 11.94
CA PHE A 116 -7.82 -9.06 12.19
C PHE A 116 -7.54 -9.27 13.69
N CYS A 117 -7.07 -8.24 14.39
CA CYS A 117 -6.92 -8.24 15.83
C CYS A 117 -8.28 -8.38 16.55
N TYR A 118 -9.29 -7.62 16.12
CA TYR A 118 -10.65 -7.67 16.65
C TYR A 118 -11.26 -9.08 16.52
N ASP A 119 -11.21 -9.67 15.33
CA ASP A 119 -11.73 -11.01 15.06
C ASP A 119 -11.01 -12.06 15.91
N GLY A 120 -9.70 -11.91 16.09
CA GLY A 120 -8.88 -12.74 16.98
C GLY A 120 -9.35 -12.67 18.44
N LEU A 121 -9.56 -11.46 18.95
CA LEU A 121 -10.02 -11.23 20.32
C LEU A 121 -11.43 -11.76 20.56
N LYS A 122 -12.38 -11.51 19.65
CA LYS A 122 -13.77 -11.99 19.82
C LYS A 122 -13.87 -13.50 19.71
N LYS A 123 -13.08 -14.14 18.84
CA LYS A 123 -13.14 -15.59 18.62
C LYS A 123 -12.29 -16.40 19.60
N TYR A 124 -11.13 -15.88 19.99
CA TYR A 124 -10.12 -16.64 20.75
C TYR A 124 -9.67 -15.97 22.04
N LYS A 125 -10.21 -14.79 22.39
CA LYS A 125 -9.83 -13.98 23.56
C LYS A 125 -8.35 -13.60 23.61
N LYS A 126 -7.70 -13.54 22.44
CA LYS A 126 -6.30 -13.14 22.28
C LYS A 126 -6.07 -12.50 20.92
N VAL A 127 -5.15 -11.54 20.85
CA VAL A 127 -4.70 -11.01 19.56
C VAL A 127 -3.94 -12.09 18.76
N PRO A 128 -3.96 -12.02 17.41
CA PRO A 128 -3.24 -12.94 16.56
C PRO A 128 -1.72 -12.91 16.81
N SER A 129 -1.09 -14.08 16.86
CA SER A 129 0.38 -14.17 16.91
C SER A 129 1.04 -13.63 15.63
N ILE A 130 2.34 -13.31 15.70
CA ILE A 130 3.13 -12.92 14.51
C ILE A 130 3.07 -13.97 13.41
N LYS A 131 3.05 -15.26 13.76
CA LYS A 131 2.87 -16.35 12.78
C LYS A 131 1.51 -16.27 12.07
N GLN A 132 0.44 -15.94 12.78
CA GLN A 132 -0.89 -15.76 12.17
C GLN A 132 -0.94 -14.51 11.29
N LEU A 133 -0.31 -13.41 11.73
CA LEU A 133 -0.18 -12.18 10.96
C LEU A 133 0.62 -12.41 9.66
N LYS A 134 1.72 -13.16 9.74
CA LYS A 134 2.50 -13.57 8.58
C LYS A 134 1.64 -14.32 7.56
N ASN A 135 0.84 -15.29 8.01
CA ASN A 135 -0.05 -16.05 7.13
C ASN A 135 -1.13 -15.15 6.50
N PHE A 136 -1.66 -14.19 7.27
CA PHE A 136 -2.60 -13.18 6.77
C PHE A 136 -1.99 -12.38 5.62
N PHE A 137 -0.77 -11.86 5.78
CA PHE A 137 -0.10 -11.10 4.71
C PHE A 137 0.29 -11.97 3.51
N LEU A 138 0.76 -13.20 3.71
CA LEU A 138 1.07 -14.11 2.61
C LEU A 138 -0.18 -14.40 1.75
N GLN A 139 -1.34 -14.54 2.38
CA GLN A 139 -2.60 -14.73 1.65
C GLN A 139 -2.96 -13.50 0.80
N GLU A 140 -2.82 -12.29 1.37
CA GLU A 140 -3.04 -11.04 0.63
C GLU A 140 -2.07 -10.88 -0.55
N LEU A 141 -0.78 -11.22 -0.35
CA LEU A 141 0.25 -11.22 -1.40
C LEU A 141 -0.08 -12.20 -2.52
N GLN A 142 -0.52 -13.42 -2.19
CA GLN A 142 -0.94 -14.41 -3.18
C GLN A 142 -2.16 -13.96 -3.99
N ASN A 143 -3.14 -13.33 -3.34
CA ASN A 143 -4.32 -12.78 -4.01
C ASN A 143 -3.92 -11.69 -5.02
N LYS A 144 -3.03 -10.77 -4.62
CA LYS A 144 -2.52 -9.72 -5.51
C LYS A 144 -1.63 -10.28 -6.62
N LEU A 145 -0.79 -11.29 -6.35
CA LEU A 145 0.03 -11.98 -7.36
C LEU A 145 -0.84 -12.61 -8.45
N THR A 146 -1.95 -13.25 -8.07
CA THR A 146 -2.92 -13.82 -9.02
C THR A 146 -3.49 -12.76 -9.96
N LEU A 147 -3.75 -11.55 -9.46
CA LEU A 147 -4.19 -10.43 -10.29
C LEU A 147 -3.09 -9.93 -11.22
N VAL A 148 -1.85 -9.86 -10.74
CA VAL A 148 -0.66 -9.51 -11.55
C VAL A 148 -0.52 -10.46 -12.73
N GLU A 149 -0.57 -11.78 -12.48
CA GLU A 149 -0.51 -12.78 -13.55
C GLU A 149 -1.66 -12.65 -14.54
N ARG A 150 -2.87 -12.36 -14.05
CA ARG A 150 -4.02 -12.12 -14.91
C ARG A 150 -3.81 -10.90 -15.79
N PHE A 151 -3.29 -9.80 -15.25
CA PHE A 151 -3.02 -8.58 -16.02
C PHE A 151 -1.88 -8.78 -17.02
N ASN A 152 -0.85 -9.55 -16.67
CA ASN A 152 0.27 -9.85 -17.56
C ASN A 152 -0.18 -10.50 -18.87
N LYS A 153 -1.17 -11.40 -18.83
CA LYS A 153 -1.76 -12.04 -20.04
C LYS A 153 -2.42 -11.06 -21.02
N PHE A 154 -2.73 -9.84 -20.59
CA PHE A 154 -3.34 -8.81 -21.42
C PHE A 154 -2.43 -7.59 -21.61
N SER A 155 -1.20 -7.65 -21.08
CA SER A 155 -0.23 -6.57 -21.19
C SER A 155 0.46 -6.62 -22.54
N THR A 156 0.67 -5.45 -23.15
CA THR A 156 1.52 -5.30 -24.34
C THR A 156 3.00 -5.51 -24.00
N ILE A 157 3.38 -5.18 -22.76
CA ILE A 157 4.70 -5.45 -22.20
C ILE A 157 4.53 -6.59 -21.19
N GLU A 158 4.77 -7.81 -21.66
CA GLU A 158 4.73 -9.02 -20.83
C GLU A 158 6.02 -9.14 -20.00
N PHE A 159 5.92 -9.92 -18.92
CA PHE A 159 7.09 -10.34 -18.16
C PHE A 159 8.14 -11.03 -19.02
N ASP A 160 9.40 -10.64 -18.82
CA ASP A 160 10.54 -11.35 -19.37
C ASP A 160 10.80 -12.69 -18.64
N ASN A 161 11.82 -13.43 -19.06
CA ASN A 161 12.16 -14.71 -18.45
C ASN A 161 12.51 -14.57 -16.95
N GLN A 162 13.26 -13.53 -16.57
CA GLN A 162 13.68 -13.32 -15.19
C GLN A 162 12.50 -12.97 -14.29
N GLN A 163 11.60 -12.09 -14.74
CA GLN A 163 10.38 -11.73 -14.03
C GLN A 163 9.47 -12.96 -13.88
N ASN A 164 9.31 -13.77 -14.93
CA ASN A 164 8.52 -15.01 -14.85
C ASN A 164 9.11 -16.03 -13.85
N GLU A 165 10.43 -16.19 -13.81
CA GLU A 165 11.10 -17.03 -12.81
C GLU A 165 10.82 -16.55 -11.39
N ILE A 166 10.95 -15.24 -11.14
CA ILE A 166 10.63 -14.65 -9.83
C ILE A 166 9.17 -14.93 -9.45
N ILE A 167 8.22 -14.69 -10.37
CA ILE A 167 6.79 -14.95 -10.12
C ILE A 167 6.54 -16.42 -9.74
N ILE A 168 7.19 -17.37 -10.41
CA ILE A 168 7.08 -18.81 -10.10
C ILE A 168 7.60 -19.10 -8.69
N LEU A 169 8.75 -18.52 -8.31
CA LEU A 169 9.32 -18.68 -6.98
C LEU A 169 8.39 -18.12 -5.90
N LEU A 170 7.83 -16.93 -6.11
CA LEU A 170 6.97 -16.26 -5.13
C LEU A 170 5.70 -17.04 -4.81
N LYS A 171 5.10 -17.76 -5.77
CA LYS A 171 3.87 -18.55 -5.55
C LYS A 171 3.94 -19.50 -4.35
N ASN A 172 5.10 -20.11 -4.16
CA ASN A 172 5.31 -21.09 -3.10
C ASN A 172 6.10 -20.51 -1.91
N GLU A 173 6.50 -19.25 -1.99
CA GLU A 173 7.38 -18.63 -1.01
C GLU A 173 6.62 -18.28 0.27
N GLN A 174 7.17 -18.72 1.40
CA GLN A 174 6.62 -18.49 2.73
C GLN A 174 7.39 -17.40 3.48
N ASN A 175 8.48 -16.87 2.94
CA ASN A 175 9.26 -15.79 3.54
C ASN A 175 8.90 -14.43 2.91
N ILE A 176 8.32 -13.53 3.70
CA ILE A 176 7.93 -12.18 3.26
C ILE A 176 9.15 -11.36 2.83
N ASP A 177 10.34 -11.58 3.39
CA ASP A 177 11.54 -10.85 2.97
C ASP A 177 11.94 -11.20 1.53
N LYS A 178 11.74 -12.46 1.14
CA LYS A 178 11.95 -12.88 -0.26
C LYS A 178 10.86 -12.37 -1.19
N TRP A 179 9.63 -12.21 -0.70
CA TRP A 179 8.59 -11.49 -1.43
C TRP A 179 9.03 -10.05 -1.71
N LEU A 180 9.49 -9.32 -0.70
CA LEU A 180 9.97 -7.95 -0.87
C LEU A 180 11.09 -7.88 -1.91
N SER A 181 12.14 -8.69 -1.77
CA SER A 181 13.26 -8.68 -2.71
C SER A 181 12.84 -9.07 -4.13
N GLY A 182 11.97 -10.07 -4.29
CA GLY A 182 11.47 -10.49 -5.59
C GLY A 182 10.64 -9.40 -6.27
N ILE A 183 9.74 -8.75 -5.53
CA ILE A 183 8.93 -7.64 -6.03
C ILE A 183 9.81 -6.46 -6.43
N SER A 184 10.79 -6.09 -5.60
CA SER A 184 11.74 -5.01 -5.90
C SER A 184 12.54 -5.27 -7.18
N LEU A 185 12.97 -6.52 -7.41
CA LEU A 185 13.67 -6.89 -8.64
C LEU A 185 12.77 -6.74 -9.87
N ILE A 186 11.51 -7.16 -9.79
CA ILE A 186 10.54 -7.01 -10.90
C ILE A 186 10.29 -5.51 -11.18
N LEU A 187 10.12 -4.70 -10.12
CA LEU A 187 9.91 -3.26 -10.25
C LEU A 187 11.12 -2.55 -10.88
N ALA A 188 12.35 -2.90 -10.48
CA ALA A 188 13.57 -2.33 -11.06
C ALA A 188 13.68 -2.61 -12.57
N ILE A 189 13.35 -3.83 -13.00
CA ILE A 189 13.30 -4.17 -14.44
C ILE A 189 12.27 -3.30 -15.18
N TYR A 190 11.15 -2.98 -14.54
CA TYR A 190 10.15 -2.08 -15.13
C TYR A 190 10.58 -0.61 -15.16
N GLU A 191 11.33 -0.14 -14.17
CA GLU A 191 11.92 1.20 -14.18
C GLU A 191 12.89 1.36 -15.37
N ASP A 192 13.75 0.36 -15.61
CA ASP A 192 14.64 0.36 -16.78
C ASP A 192 13.87 0.40 -18.10
N ILE A 193 12.73 -0.29 -18.18
CA ILE A 193 11.87 -0.22 -19.36
C ILE A 193 11.29 1.19 -19.51
N LEU A 194 10.77 1.77 -18.43
CA LEU A 194 10.12 3.09 -18.43
C LEU A 194 11.03 4.22 -18.89
N ASP A 195 12.28 4.22 -18.47
CA ASP A 195 13.29 5.19 -18.92
C ASP A 195 13.53 5.14 -20.43
N ASN A 196 13.17 4.03 -21.09
CA ASN A 196 13.29 3.82 -22.52
C ASN A 196 11.97 4.01 -23.30
N LEU A 197 10.83 4.23 -22.64
CA LEU A 197 9.49 4.30 -23.27
C LEU A 197 9.06 5.69 -23.78
N TYR A 198 9.98 6.50 -24.32
CA TYR A 198 9.67 7.87 -24.77
C TYR A 198 8.64 8.01 -25.91
N ASN A 199 8.15 6.91 -26.52
CA ASN A 199 7.29 6.95 -27.72
C ASN A 199 6.08 5.97 -27.74
N ILE A 200 5.71 5.32 -26.63
CA ILE A 200 4.53 4.42 -26.62
C ILE A 200 3.27 5.17 -26.19
N ASP A 201 2.16 4.95 -26.90
CA ASP A 201 0.85 5.49 -26.52
C ASP A 201 0.46 4.98 -25.12
N LYS A 202 0.21 5.92 -24.20
CA LYS A 202 -0.13 5.65 -22.80
C LYS A 202 -1.36 4.75 -22.65
N THR A 203 -2.27 4.78 -23.62
CA THR A 203 -3.50 3.96 -23.60
C THR A 203 -3.22 2.46 -23.82
N GLU A 204 -2.18 2.13 -24.57
CA GLU A 204 -1.74 0.74 -24.82
C GLU A 204 -1.05 0.11 -23.60
N LEU A 205 -0.64 0.91 -22.62
CA LEU A 205 0.05 0.48 -21.40
C LEU A 205 -0.90 0.29 -20.19
N SER A 206 -2.21 0.24 -20.41
CA SER A 206 -3.17 0.20 -19.29
C SER A 206 -3.00 -1.01 -18.36
N TYR A 207 -2.67 -2.19 -18.89
CA TYR A 207 -2.41 -3.39 -18.08
C TYR A 207 -1.03 -3.39 -17.44
N PHE A 208 -0.02 -2.88 -18.14
CA PHE A 208 1.31 -2.64 -17.59
C PHE A 208 1.24 -1.79 -16.32
N TRP A 209 0.51 -0.67 -16.35
CA TRP A 209 0.33 0.17 -15.17
C TRP A 209 -0.40 -0.55 -14.04
N LYS A 210 -1.43 -1.34 -14.36
CA LYS A 210 -2.13 -2.16 -13.35
C LYS A 210 -1.18 -3.16 -12.67
N ILE A 211 -0.22 -3.74 -13.40
CA ILE A 211 0.80 -4.63 -12.85
C ILE A 211 1.71 -3.86 -11.89
N ILE A 212 2.30 -2.75 -12.32
CA ILE A 212 3.17 -1.90 -11.48
C ILE A 212 2.46 -1.48 -10.19
N TYR A 213 1.18 -1.07 -10.28
CA TYR A 213 0.41 -0.68 -9.12
C TYR A 213 0.21 -1.83 -8.13
N ARG A 214 -0.11 -3.03 -8.63
CA ARG A 214 -0.27 -4.21 -7.76
C ARG A 214 1.05 -4.61 -7.12
N LEU A 215 2.16 -4.52 -7.83
CA LEU A 215 3.50 -4.78 -7.29
C LEU A 215 3.86 -3.78 -6.18
N ASN A 216 3.60 -2.48 -6.37
CA ASN A 216 3.81 -1.45 -5.34
C ASN A 216 2.94 -1.70 -4.09
N GLU A 217 1.68 -2.07 -4.27
CA GLU A 217 0.80 -2.45 -3.15
C GLU A 217 1.36 -3.67 -2.39
N MET A 218 1.83 -4.69 -3.12
CA MET A 218 2.45 -5.88 -2.52
C MET A 218 3.74 -5.54 -1.77
N GLN A 219 4.57 -4.64 -2.31
CA GLN A 219 5.78 -4.14 -1.64
C GLN A 219 5.42 -3.50 -0.29
N SER A 220 4.43 -2.60 -0.28
CA SER A 220 3.98 -1.92 0.95
C SER A 220 3.43 -2.88 2.02
N ILE A 221 2.77 -3.97 1.60
CA ILE A 221 2.35 -5.05 2.51
C ILE A 221 3.56 -5.69 3.19
N CYS A 222 4.61 -5.97 2.41
CA CYS A 222 5.83 -6.58 2.94
C CYS A 222 6.52 -5.64 3.94
N GLU A 223 6.61 -4.35 3.61
CA GLU A 223 7.18 -3.31 4.48
C GLU A 223 6.41 -3.16 5.79
N ILE A 224 5.07 -3.18 5.75
CA ILE A 224 4.24 -3.16 6.97
C ILE A 224 4.58 -4.34 7.87
N TYR A 225 4.64 -5.56 7.31
CA TYR A 225 4.96 -6.75 8.09
C TYR A 225 6.34 -6.63 8.75
N GLN A 226 7.35 -6.18 7.99
CA GLN A 226 8.69 -5.96 8.52
C GLN A 226 8.67 -4.93 9.66
N ASN A 227 8.02 -3.78 9.48
CA ASN A 227 7.91 -2.74 10.49
C ASN A 227 7.25 -3.25 11.77
N ILE A 228 6.19 -4.05 11.66
CA ILE A 228 5.54 -4.69 12.81
C ILE A 228 6.51 -5.64 13.52
N CYS A 229 7.21 -6.50 12.77
CA CYS A 229 8.19 -7.43 13.35
C CYS A 229 9.34 -6.71 14.06
N TYR A 230 9.90 -5.66 13.46
CA TYR A 230 10.95 -4.84 14.10
C TYR A 230 10.44 -4.22 15.40
N TYR A 231 9.28 -3.55 15.36
CA TYR A 231 8.69 -2.91 16.53
C TYR A 231 8.40 -3.88 17.69
N ILE A 232 7.99 -5.11 17.35
CA ILE A 232 7.67 -6.14 18.37
C ILE A 232 8.93 -6.81 18.91
N ASN A 233 9.99 -6.96 18.11
CA ASN A 233 11.25 -7.59 18.54
C ASN A 233 12.16 -6.65 19.34
N ASP A 234 12.03 -5.33 19.14
CA ASP A 234 12.81 -4.31 19.87
C ASP A 234 12.24 -3.99 21.28
N LYS A 235 11.16 -4.64 21.71
CA LYS A 235 10.51 -4.46 23.03
C LYS A 235 10.50 -5.74 23.86
#